data_AF-A0A9E0C940-F1
#
_entry.id   AF-A0A9E0C940-F1
#
_cell.length_a   1.000
_cell.length_b   1.000
_cell.length_c   1.000
_cell.angle_alpha   90.00
_cell.angle_beta   90.00
_cell.angle_gamma   90.00
#
_symmetry.space_group_name_H-M   'P 1'
#
loop_
_entity.id
_entity.type
_entity.pdbx_description
1 polymer ?
#
loop_
_entity_poly.entity_id
_entity_poly.type
_entity_poly.pdbx_seq_one_letter_code
_entity_poly.pdbx_strand_id
1 'polypeptide(L)'
;MKYILLSIFLVLLVLFWYTRRTSLEDRFNKLKRADYSIFNDIEIVHRKGLYYITYKSITYKVNRGVFITESLSIEYAYSDNKALELTEYDKEKLKKVICAFNNLDVLAVTVDRENNLYLTLPWDDRCTYYFIRLSGKNTLKQINKDYYQHYVENWYYDKECSESG
;
A
#
# COMPACT_ATOMS: atom_id res chain seq x y z
N MET A 1 -13.13 -13.37 -44.35
CA MET A 1 -13.87 -12.42 -43.49
C MET A 1 -13.81 -12.74 -41.99
N LYS A 2 -14.18 -13.95 -41.52
CA LYS A 2 -14.15 -14.28 -40.07
C LYS A 2 -12.78 -14.07 -39.41
N TYR A 3 -11.69 -14.48 -40.06
CA TYR A 3 -10.33 -14.30 -39.52
C TYR A 3 -9.90 -12.84 -39.44
N ILE A 4 -10.31 -11.99 -40.39
CA ILE A 4 -10.00 -10.55 -40.40
C ILE A 4 -10.69 -9.84 -39.23
N LEU A 5 -11.97 -10.16 -38.99
CA LEU A 5 -12.72 -9.62 -37.84
C LEU A 5 -12.12 -10.08 -36.49
N LEU A 6 -11.66 -11.33 -36.41
CA LEU A 6 -10.97 -11.86 -35.22
C LEU A 6 -9.64 -11.14 -34.98
N SER A 7 -8.85 -10.90 -36.03
CA SER A 7 -7.58 -10.16 -35.94
C SER A 7 -7.79 -8.71 -35.51
N ILE A 8 -8.80 -8.02 -36.05
CA ILE A 8 -9.14 -6.65 -35.65
C ILE A 8 -9.57 -6.61 -34.18
N PHE A 9 -10.41 -7.55 -33.74
CA PHE A 9 -10.82 -7.65 -32.35
C PHE A 9 -9.65 -7.90 -31.39
N LEU A 10 -8.70 -8.77 -31.79
CA LEU A 10 -7.51 -9.06 -30.99
C LEU A 10 -6.58 -7.84 -30.89
N VAL A 11 -6.39 -7.11 -32.00
CA VAL A 11 -5.62 -5.85 -32.02
C VAL A 11 -6.28 -4.78 -31.16
N LEU A 12 -7.61 -4.65 -31.23
CA LEU A 12 -8.36 -3.72 -30.37
C LEU A 12 -8.26 -4.08 -28.89
N LEU A 13 -8.28 -5.37 -28.55
CA LEU A 13 -8.03 -5.83 -27.18
C LEU A 13 -6.61 -5.50 -26.72
N VAL A 14 -5.60 -5.74 -27.55
CA VAL A 14 -4.20 -5.41 -27.22
C VAL A 14 -4.03 -3.89 -27.05
N LEU A 15 -4.61 -3.08 -27.93
CA LEU A 15 -4.59 -1.62 -27.82
C LEU A 15 -5.36 -1.13 -26.59
N PHE A 16 -6.49 -1.75 -26.24
CA PHE A 16 -7.26 -1.44 -25.03
C PHE A 16 -6.50 -1.80 -23.75
N TRP A 17 -5.68 -2.85 -23.77
CA TRP A 17 -4.77 -3.18 -22.68
C TRP A 17 -3.59 -2.22 -22.60
N TYR A 18 -3.06 -1.79 -23.74
CA TYR A 18 -1.95 -0.84 -23.79
C TYR A 18 -2.35 0.55 -23.29
N THR A 19 -3.57 1.00 -23.56
CA THR A 19 -4.11 2.29 -23.06
C THR A 19 -4.50 2.25 -21.58
N ARG A 20 -4.64 1.06 -20.98
CA ARG A 20 -4.90 0.89 -19.54
C ARG A 20 -3.66 1.01 -18.66
N ARG A 21 -2.48 1.24 -19.25
CA ARG A 21 -1.29 1.53 -18.46
C ARG A 21 -1.43 2.91 -17.84
N THR A 22 -2.01 2.96 -16.64
CA THR A 22 -2.08 4.18 -15.84
C THR A 22 -0.67 4.68 -15.59
N SER A 23 -0.44 5.97 -15.83
CA SER A 23 0.86 6.57 -15.59
C SER A 23 1.19 6.58 -14.10
N LEU A 24 2.47 6.68 -13.75
CA LEU A 24 2.89 6.88 -12.35
C LEU A 24 2.20 8.09 -11.73
N GLU A 25 2.05 9.14 -12.53
CA GLU A 25 1.36 10.37 -12.16
C GLU A 25 -0.13 10.13 -11.84
N ASP A 26 -0.86 9.33 -12.63
CA ASP A 26 -2.27 9.03 -12.37
C ASP A 26 -2.46 8.27 -11.06
N ARG A 27 -1.63 7.24 -10.84
CA ARG A 27 -1.70 6.42 -9.61
C ARG A 27 -1.25 7.23 -8.39
N PHE A 28 -0.21 8.06 -8.53
CA PHE A 28 0.18 9.02 -7.51
C PHE A 28 -0.95 10.02 -7.21
N ASN A 29 -1.60 10.58 -8.22
CA ASN A 29 -2.70 11.54 -8.05
C ASN A 29 -3.89 10.93 -7.30
N LYS A 30 -4.18 9.64 -7.53
CA LYS A 30 -5.17 8.89 -6.75
C LYS A 30 -4.75 8.80 -5.28
N LEU A 31 -3.49 8.45 -5.00
CA LEU A 31 -2.94 8.34 -3.66
C LEU A 31 -2.92 9.69 -2.93
N LYS A 32 -2.46 10.75 -3.60
CA LYS A 32 -2.39 12.11 -3.05
C LYS A 32 -3.74 12.58 -2.48
N ARG A 33 -4.85 12.18 -3.11
CA ARG A 33 -6.22 12.57 -2.71
C ARG A 33 -6.86 11.64 -1.69
N ALA A 34 -6.25 10.49 -1.37
CA ALA A 34 -6.82 9.55 -0.43
C ALA A 34 -6.78 10.08 1.00
N ASP A 35 -7.75 9.68 1.82
CA ASP A 35 -7.72 9.91 3.26
C ASP A 35 -6.92 8.79 3.94
N TYR A 36 -5.93 9.19 4.74
CA TYR A 36 -5.04 8.30 5.46
C TYR A 36 -5.30 8.28 6.97
N SER A 37 -6.29 9.03 7.46
CA SER A 37 -6.61 9.16 8.88
C SER A 37 -6.82 7.81 9.59
N ILE A 38 -7.37 6.82 8.87
CA ILE A 38 -7.62 5.48 9.40
C ILE A 38 -6.33 4.69 9.69
N PHE A 39 -5.21 5.08 9.08
CA PHE A 39 -3.89 4.46 9.27
C PHE A 39 -3.05 5.14 10.35
N ASN A 40 -3.55 6.16 11.05
CA ASN A 40 -2.82 6.82 12.13
C ASN A 40 -2.36 5.79 13.19
N ASP A 41 -1.06 5.78 13.48
CA ASP A 41 -0.39 4.84 14.36
C ASP A 41 -0.57 3.36 13.94
N ILE A 42 -0.75 3.13 12.65
CA ILE A 42 -0.88 1.80 12.04
C ILE A 42 0.06 1.70 10.85
N GLU A 43 0.81 0.60 10.84
CA GLU A 43 1.51 0.11 9.66
C GLU A 43 0.78 -1.12 9.13
N ILE A 44 0.57 -1.18 7.83
CA ILE A 44 0.02 -2.34 7.14
C ILE A 44 0.88 -2.66 5.93
N VAL A 45 1.30 -3.92 5.83
CA VAL A 45 2.08 -4.47 4.72
C VAL A 45 1.35 -5.68 4.16
N HIS A 46 1.18 -5.72 2.83
CA HIS A 46 0.62 -6.87 2.13
C HIS A 46 1.72 -7.61 1.38
N ARG A 47 1.96 -8.87 1.77
CA ARG A 47 3.02 -9.71 1.18
C ARG A 47 2.56 -11.15 1.11
N LYS A 48 2.70 -11.76 -0.08
CA LYS A 48 2.38 -13.18 -0.33
C LYS A 48 0.95 -13.57 0.12
N GLY A 49 -0.03 -12.70 -0.13
CA GLY A 49 -1.45 -12.96 0.19
C GLY A 49 -1.81 -12.79 1.67
N LEU A 50 -0.90 -12.28 2.49
CA LEU A 50 -1.11 -12.04 3.92
C LEU A 50 -0.92 -10.56 4.24
N TYR A 51 -1.71 -10.08 5.20
CA TYR A 51 -1.54 -8.74 5.78
C TYR A 51 -0.74 -8.86 7.07
N TYR A 52 0.25 -8.00 7.22
CA TYR A 52 1.00 -7.80 8.46
C TYR A 52 0.64 -6.40 8.95
N ILE A 53 -0.01 -6.30 10.10
CA ILE A 53 -0.52 -5.04 10.64
C ILE A 53 0.13 -4.77 11.98
N THR A 54 0.93 -3.72 12.09
CA THR A 54 1.46 -3.24 13.37
C THR A 54 0.49 -2.24 13.97
N TYR A 55 -0.08 -2.58 15.12
CA TYR A 55 -1.03 -1.75 15.86
C TYR A 55 -0.81 -1.93 17.36
N LYS A 56 -0.83 -0.83 18.14
CA LYS A 56 -0.50 -0.85 19.58
C LYS A 56 0.84 -1.54 19.89
N SER A 57 1.83 -1.35 19.01
CA SER A 57 3.17 -1.97 19.10
C SER A 57 3.19 -3.50 18.95
N ILE A 58 2.11 -4.11 18.46
CA ILE A 58 2.02 -5.54 18.19
C ILE A 58 1.78 -5.74 16.69
N THR A 59 2.54 -6.66 16.07
CA THR A 59 2.35 -7.03 14.67
C THR A 59 1.46 -8.27 14.56
N TYR A 60 0.31 -8.08 13.95
CA TYR A 60 -0.69 -9.09 13.67
C TYR A 60 -0.53 -9.61 12.25
N LYS A 61 -0.51 -10.93 12.09
CA LYS A 61 -0.59 -11.61 10.80
C LYS A 61 -2.05 -11.94 10.55
N VAL A 62 -2.62 -11.35 9.53
CA VAL A 62 -4.03 -11.50 9.19
C VAL A 62 -4.14 -12.20 7.85
N ASN A 63 -4.72 -13.40 7.87
CA ASN A 63 -5.09 -14.11 6.67
C ASN A 63 -6.53 -13.73 6.29
N ARG A 64 -6.76 -13.46 5.01
CA ARG A 64 -8.09 -13.16 4.51
C ARG A 64 -8.74 -14.48 4.12
N GLY A 65 -9.73 -14.94 4.91
CA GLY A 65 -10.75 -15.85 4.37
C GLY A 65 -11.37 -15.20 3.13
N VAL A 66 -11.73 -16.00 2.13
CA VAL A 66 -12.11 -15.55 0.76
C VAL A 66 -13.22 -14.47 0.74
N PHE A 67 -13.94 -14.26 1.84
CA PHE A 67 -15.05 -13.31 1.97
C PHE A 67 -14.87 -12.31 3.14
N ILE A 68 -15.31 -11.07 2.91
CA ILE A 68 -15.29 -9.93 3.85
C ILE A 68 -16.11 -10.20 5.14
N THR A 69 -16.92 -11.26 5.14
CA THR A 69 -17.92 -11.58 6.16
C THR A 69 -17.51 -12.68 7.14
N GLU A 70 -16.38 -13.37 6.95
CA GLU A 70 -15.92 -14.39 7.91
C GLU A 70 -14.79 -13.85 8.79
N SER A 71 -14.78 -14.32 10.03
CA SER A 71 -13.84 -13.94 11.09
C SER A 71 -12.41 -13.81 10.57
N LEU A 72 -11.82 -12.61 10.70
CA LEU A 72 -10.38 -12.44 10.50
C LEU A 72 -9.65 -13.47 11.37
N SER A 73 -8.93 -14.41 10.76
CA SER A 73 -7.98 -15.24 11.51
C SER A 73 -6.76 -14.37 11.76
N ILE A 74 -6.76 -13.75 12.94
CA ILE A 74 -5.67 -12.93 13.42
C ILE A 74 -4.72 -13.86 14.18
N GLU A 75 -3.62 -14.22 13.52
CA GLU A 75 -2.50 -14.91 14.14
C GLU A 75 -1.46 -13.88 14.58
N TYR A 76 -0.79 -14.11 15.71
CA TYR A 76 0.34 -13.27 16.10
C TYR A 76 1.56 -13.62 15.22
N ALA A 77 2.23 -12.61 14.66
CA ALA A 77 3.42 -12.86 13.85
C ALA A 77 4.62 -13.29 14.72
N TYR A 78 4.68 -12.83 15.97
CA TYR A 78 5.71 -13.13 16.97
C TYR A 78 5.06 -13.13 18.37
N SER A 79 5.11 -14.22 19.14
CA SER A 79 4.58 -14.21 20.52
C SER A 79 5.28 -15.23 21.42
N ASP A 80 6.28 -14.76 22.18
CA ASP A 80 6.67 -15.33 23.48
C ASP A 80 6.13 -14.51 24.68
N ASN A 81 5.51 -13.35 24.45
CA ASN A 81 5.02 -12.48 25.51
C ASN A 81 3.52 -12.28 25.38
N LYS A 82 2.80 -12.53 26.50
CA LYS A 82 1.34 -12.38 26.69
C LYS A 82 0.79 -11.21 25.87
N ALA A 83 0.21 -11.56 24.73
CA ALA A 83 -0.38 -10.61 23.80
C ALA A 83 -1.56 -9.91 24.46
N LEU A 84 -1.65 -8.59 24.27
CA LEU A 84 -2.87 -7.84 24.56
C LEU A 84 -3.99 -8.40 23.68
N GLU A 85 -5.00 -8.98 24.31
CA GLU A 85 -6.17 -9.50 23.59
C GLU A 85 -6.86 -8.36 22.84
N LEU A 86 -7.05 -8.53 21.53
CA LEU A 86 -7.76 -7.56 20.71
C LEU A 86 -9.23 -7.51 21.12
N THR A 87 -9.71 -6.33 21.51
CA THR A 87 -11.14 -6.11 21.74
C THR A 87 -11.93 -6.22 20.42
N GLU A 88 -13.24 -6.42 20.49
CA GLU A 88 -14.10 -6.38 19.28
C GLU A 88 -13.99 -5.02 18.54
N TYR A 89 -13.83 -3.93 19.28
CA TYR A 89 -13.56 -2.61 18.71
C TYR A 89 -12.27 -2.61 17.89
N ASP A 90 -11.19 -3.19 18.42
CA ASP A 90 -9.91 -3.27 17.71
C ASP A 90 -10.03 -4.12 16.44
N LYS A 91 -10.72 -5.27 16.50
CA LYS A 91 -10.96 -6.13 15.33
C LYS A 91 -11.74 -5.39 14.23
N GLU A 92 -12.80 -4.67 14.59
CA GLU A 92 -13.57 -3.86 13.65
C GLU A 92 -12.74 -2.71 13.05
N LYS A 93 -11.88 -2.07 13.85
CA LYS A 93 -10.94 -1.08 13.33
C LYS A 93 -9.98 -1.68 12.30
N LEU A 94 -9.38 -2.83 12.60
CA LEU A 94 -8.46 -3.53 11.69
C LEU A 94 -9.15 -3.99 10.40
N LYS A 95 -10.41 -4.44 10.46
CA LYS A 95 -11.22 -4.72 9.25
C LYS A 95 -11.33 -3.48 8.35
N LYS A 96 -11.68 -2.32 8.93
CA LYS A 96 -11.80 -1.07 8.17
C LYS A 96 -10.46 -0.62 7.59
N VAL A 97 -9.36 -0.79 8.32
CA VAL A 97 -7.98 -0.53 7.82
C VAL A 97 -7.68 -1.38 6.60
N ILE A 98 -7.94 -2.70 6.65
CA ILE A 98 -7.72 -3.60 5.51
C ILE A 98 -8.58 -3.19 4.31
N CYS A 99 -9.85 -2.85 4.53
CA CYS A 99 -10.73 -2.37 3.48
C CYS A 99 -10.20 -1.08 2.83
N ALA A 100 -9.77 -0.11 3.63
CA ALA A 100 -9.17 1.13 3.14
C ALA A 100 -7.88 0.86 2.36
N PHE A 101 -7.01 -0.02 2.88
CA PHE A 101 -5.74 -0.39 2.25
C PHE A 101 -5.95 -0.99 0.85
N ASN A 102 -6.93 -1.88 0.71
CA ASN A 102 -7.24 -2.53 -0.56
C ASN A 102 -7.66 -1.55 -1.67
N ASN A 103 -8.16 -0.36 -1.32
CA ASN A 103 -8.53 0.66 -2.31
C ASN A 103 -7.34 1.45 -2.85
N LEU A 104 -6.19 1.40 -2.15
CA LEU A 104 -5.00 2.19 -2.49
C LEU A 104 -4.13 1.53 -3.56
N ASP A 105 -4.21 0.21 -3.71
CA ASP A 105 -3.36 -0.58 -4.63
C ASP A 105 -1.86 -0.36 -4.36
N VAL A 106 -1.42 -0.65 -3.13
CA VAL A 106 -0.05 -0.47 -2.64
C VAL A 106 0.43 -1.71 -1.87
N LEU A 107 1.74 -1.85 -1.66
CA LEU A 107 2.32 -2.93 -0.86
C LEU A 107 2.41 -2.61 0.62
N ALA A 108 2.59 -1.34 0.97
CA ALA A 108 2.64 -0.91 2.36
C ALA A 108 2.09 0.51 2.54
N VAL A 109 1.49 0.75 3.70
CA VAL A 109 1.07 2.07 4.19
C VAL A 109 1.47 2.19 5.65
N THR A 110 2.05 3.33 6.02
CA THR A 110 2.28 3.68 7.42
C THR A 110 1.98 5.15 7.63
N VAL A 111 1.27 5.50 8.70
CA VAL A 111 1.23 6.88 9.20
C VAL A 111 1.84 6.88 10.59
N ASP A 112 2.97 7.59 10.75
CA ASP A 112 3.67 7.67 12.03
C ASP A 112 3.00 8.67 12.99
N ARG A 113 3.49 8.71 14.23
CA ARG A 113 2.99 9.58 15.30
C ARG A 113 3.11 11.07 14.98
N GLU A 114 4.05 11.43 14.10
CA GLU A 114 4.25 12.80 13.66
C GLU A 114 3.44 13.13 12.40
N ASN A 115 2.54 12.22 12.00
CA ASN A 115 1.65 12.32 10.84
C ASN A 115 2.40 12.38 9.50
N ASN A 116 3.61 11.81 9.42
CA ASN A 116 4.24 11.52 8.14
C ASN A 116 3.62 10.24 7.57
N LEU A 117 3.35 10.26 6.25
CA LEU A 117 2.79 9.11 5.53
C LEU A 117 3.87 8.47 4.69
N TYR A 118 3.96 7.14 4.75
CA TYR A 118 4.87 6.31 3.97
C TYR A 118 4.07 5.34 3.13
N LEU A 119 4.38 5.26 1.83
CA LEU A 119 3.74 4.36 0.88
C LEU A 119 4.80 3.57 0.11
N THR A 120 4.55 2.28 -0.07
CA THR A 120 5.38 1.43 -0.94
C THR A 120 4.55 0.96 -2.12
N LEU A 121 4.97 1.33 -3.34
CA LEU A 121 4.28 1.01 -4.58
C LEU A 121 5.17 0.14 -5.49
N PRO A 122 4.75 -1.08 -5.84
CA PRO A 122 5.37 -1.79 -6.94
C PRO A 122 4.93 -1.13 -8.26
N TRP A 123 5.83 -1.10 -9.23
CA TRP A 123 5.56 -0.52 -10.54
C TRP A 123 6.00 -1.43 -11.69
N ASP A 124 5.40 -1.21 -12.86
CA ASP A 124 5.58 -2.02 -14.06
C ASP A 124 7.01 -2.01 -14.64
N ASP A 125 7.83 -1.05 -14.21
CA ASP A 125 9.23 -0.89 -14.64
C ASP A 125 10.20 -1.78 -13.84
N ARG A 126 9.68 -2.72 -13.05
CA ARG A 126 10.43 -3.55 -12.08
C ARG A 126 11.09 -2.72 -10.98
N CYS A 127 10.57 -1.52 -10.74
CA CYS A 127 10.95 -0.72 -9.59
C CYS A 127 9.87 -0.76 -8.51
N THR A 128 10.32 -0.63 -7.27
CA THR A 128 9.49 -0.31 -6.12
C THR A 128 9.72 1.15 -5.77
N TYR A 129 8.65 1.94 -5.83
CA TYR A 129 8.65 3.34 -5.45
C TYR A 129 8.28 3.46 -3.98
N TYR A 130 9.05 4.23 -3.23
CA TYR A 130 8.80 4.55 -1.85
C TYR A 130 8.43 6.03 -1.77
N PHE A 131 7.19 6.35 -1.46
CA PHE A 131 6.75 7.74 -1.30
C PHE A 131 6.69 8.11 0.18
N ILE A 132 7.08 9.34 0.49
CA ILE A 132 6.90 9.97 1.79
C ILE A 132 6.13 11.28 1.59
N ARG A 133 5.05 11.46 2.35
CA ARG A 133 4.45 12.79 2.58
C ARG A 133 4.84 13.26 3.97
N LEU A 134 5.69 14.28 4.04
CA LEU A 134 6.08 14.87 5.32
C LEU A 134 4.94 15.65 5.94
N SER A 135 4.78 15.54 7.26
CA SER A 135 4.00 16.52 8.00
C SER A 135 4.73 17.87 7.99
N GLY A 136 3.99 18.97 8.13
CA GLY A 136 4.59 20.31 8.19
C GLY A 136 5.53 20.55 9.39
N LYS A 137 5.69 19.55 10.27
CA LYS A 137 6.55 19.61 11.46
C LYS A 137 7.93 19.00 11.23
N ASN A 138 8.12 18.24 10.14
CA ASN A 138 9.33 17.45 9.91
C ASN A 138 10.04 17.83 8.60
N THR A 139 11.31 17.49 8.57
CA THR A 139 12.18 17.53 7.39
C THR A 139 12.74 16.13 7.13
N LEU A 140 13.16 15.85 5.90
CA LEU A 140 13.81 14.58 5.54
C LEU A 140 15.00 14.25 6.44
N LYS A 141 15.80 15.27 6.81
CA LYS A 141 16.96 15.10 7.69
C LYS A 141 16.58 14.64 9.10
N GLN A 142 15.48 15.17 9.66
CA GLN A 142 15.02 14.79 11.01
C GLN A 142 14.53 13.33 11.06
N ILE A 143 14.03 12.81 9.95
CA ILE A 143 13.59 11.41 9.86
C ILE A 143 14.64 10.48 9.23
N ASN A 144 15.87 10.95 9.04
CA ASN A 144 16.99 10.20 8.42
C ASN A 144 16.66 9.65 7.01
N LYS A 145 16.05 10.48 6.17
CA LYS A 145 15.62 10.15 4.79
C LYS A 145 16.09 11.22 3.77
N ASP A 146 17.23 11.86 4.02
CA ASP A 146 17.80 12.91 3.17
C ASP A 146 18.15 12.44 1.74
N TYR A 147 18.26 11.14 1.51
CA TYR A 147 18.43 10.53 0.20
C TYR A 147 17.16 10.54 -0.68
N TYR A 148 15.98 10.84 -0.12
CA TYR A 148 14.75 10.96 -0.90
C TYR A 148 14.77 12.20 -1.79
N GLN A 149 14.25 12.06 -3.00
CA GLN A 149 14.12 13.14 -3.96
C GLN A 149 12.78 13.87 -3.76
N HIS A 150 12.78 15.20 -3.88
CA HIS A 150 11.55 15.98 -3.90
C HIS A 150 10.69 15.60 -5.11
N TYR A 151 9.37 15.49 -4.90
CA TYR A 151 8.42 15.20 -5.97
C TYR A 151 7.47 16.38 -6.22
N VAL A 152 6.58 16.66 -5.26
CA VAL A 152 5.60 17.76 -5.35
C VAL A 152 5.12 18.15 -3.96
N GLU A 153 4.96 19.45 -3.70
CA GLU A 153 4.55 19.95 -2.38
C GLU A 153 5.44 19.36 -1.26
N ASN A 154 4.83 18.65 -0.31
CA ASN A 154 5.49 17.93 0.78
C ASN A 154 5.69 16.43 0.50
N TRP A 155 5.57 16.01 -0.76
CA TRP A 155 5.82 14.64 -1.20
C TRP A 155 7.24 14.48 -1.74
N TYR A 156 7.84 13.35 -1.36
CA TYR A 156 9.17 12.92 -1.72
C TYR A 156 9.12 11.46 -2.13
N TYR A 157 10.09 11.01 -2.91
CA TYR A 157 10.19 9.62 -3.29
C TYR A 157 11.63 9.13 -3.38
N ASP A 158 11.76 7.82 -3.24
CA ASP A 158 12.92 7.05 -3.63
C ASP A 158 12.44 5.86 -4.46
N LYS A 159 13.33 5.22 -5.21
CA LYS A 159 12.99 4.00 -5.95
C LYS A 159 14.14 3.02 -5.98
N GLU A 160 13.79 1.74 -5.83
CA GLU A 160 14.72 0.62 -5.99
C GLU A 160 14.25 -0.21 -7.17
N CYS A 161 15.13 -0.42 -8.13
CA CYS A 161 14.84 -1.19 -9.34
C CYS A 161 15.63 -2.50 -9.32
N SER A 162 15.01 -3.61 -9.68
CA SER A 162 15.75 -4.85 -9.91
C SER A 162 16.68 -4.66 -11.12
N GLU A 163 17.96 -4.98 -10.97
CA GLU A 163 18.85 -5.07 -12.13
C GLU A 163 18.34 -6.15 -13.09
N SER A 164 18.48 -5.90 -14.38
CA SER A 164 18.13 -6.89 -15.40
C SER A 164 19.13 -8.04 -15.30
N GLY A 165 18.74 -9.14 -14.65
CA GLY A 165 19.48 -10.40 -14.71
C GLY A 165 19.44 -11.00 -16.11
#